data_AF-A0A1H9KIL1-F1
#
_entry.id   AF-A0A1H9KIL1-F1
#
_cell.length_a   1.000
_cell.length_b   1.000
_cell.length_c   1.000
_cell.angle_alpha   90.00
_cell.angle_beta   90.00
_cell.angle_gamma   90.00
#
_symmetry.space_group_name_H-M   'P 1'
#
loop_
_entity.id
_entity.type
_entity.pdbx_description
1 polymer ?
#
loop_
_entity_poly.entity_id
_entity_poly.type
_entity_poly.pdbx_seq_one_letter_code
_entity_poly.pdbx_strand_id
1 'polypeptide(L)'
;MNISKEQNEAVNDIVELIASKLGDEKREINIIDAISTCARLAGSLLFRSFDFQIKDAKPGTVMLSENANIKGPELVNLTHNVLYSFGITIDNQKMNESSANETSIDFINAINLVQNQALEIMNKYNLTFEQLAQSTAIATAFIIQQSPNIEAEIGFGKAIYHYIEGSKTFPPNFIESNITNEVRVE
;
A
#
# COMPACT_ATOMS: atom_id res chain seq x y z
N MET A 1 0.18 -0.35 -19.46
CA MET A 1 0.38 -1.48 -18.54
C MET A 1 -0.86 -2.35 -18.59
N ASN A 2 -0.71 -3.67 -18.76
CA ASN A 2 -1.84 -4.60 -18.77
C ASN A 2 -1.97 -5.23 -17.38
N ILE A 3 -3.04 -4.93 -16.66
CA ILE A 3 -3.38 -5.53 -15.37
C ILE A 3 -4.01 -6.91 -15.62
N SER A 4 -3.50 -7.96 -14.98
CA SER A 4 -4.04 -9.32 -15.14
C SER A 4 -5.39 -9.50 -14.41
N LYS A 5 -6.08 -10.61 -14.68
CA LYS A 5 -7.31 -10.96 -13.96
C LYS A 5 -7.04 -11.16 -12.47
N GLU A 6 -5.96 -11.85 -12.16
CA GLU A 6 -5.50 -12.15 -10.80
C GLU A 6 -5.14 -10.86 -10.04
N GLN A 7 -4.49 -9.90 -10.72
CA GLN A 7 -4.22 -8.60 -10.13
C GLN A 7 -5.52 -7.85 -9.80
N ASN A 8 -6.54 -7.90 -10.68
CA ASN A 8 -7.84 -7.29 -10.42
C ASN A 8 -8.60 -7.97 -9.27
N GLU A 9 -8.54 -9.31 -9.18
CA GLU A 9 -9.15 -10.05 -8.06
C GLU A 9 -8.48 -9.71 -6.73
N ALA A 10 -7.15 -9.57 -6.72
CA ALA A 10 -6.39 -9.17 -5.53
C ALA A 10 -6.75 -7.75 -5.04
N VAL A 11 -7.21 -6.84 -5.91
CA VAL A 11 -7.65 -5.50 -5.49
C VAL A 11 -8.73 -5.56 -4.42
N ASN A 12 -9.76 -6.39 -4.61
CA ASN A 12 -10.86 -6.50 -3.66
C ASN A 12 -10.40 -7.04 -2.31
N ASP A 13 -9.55 -8.07 -2.32
CA ASP A 13 -8.99 -8.64 -1.09
C ASP A 13 -8.09 -7.64 -0.35
N ILE A 14 -7.36 -6.78 -1.08
CA ILE A 14 -6.56 -5.70 -0.49
C ILE A 14 -7.45 -4.61 0.12
N VAL A 15 -8.52 -4.19 -0.56
CA VAL A 15 -9.47 -3.21 -0.01
C VAL A 15 -10.10 -3.75 1.29
N GLU A 16 -10.53 -5.01 1.28
CA GLU A 16 -11.10 -5.66 2.47
C GLU A 16 -10.05 -5.79 3.59
N LEU A 17 -8.80 -6.14 3.26
CA LEU A 17 -7.71 -6.17 4.23
C LEU A 17 -7.54 -4.81 4.92
N ILE A 18 -7.44 -3.72 4.16
CA ILE A 18 -7.28 -2.37 4.71
C ILE A 18 -8.49 -2.01 5.58
N ALA A 19 -9.71 -2.26 5.10
CA ALA A 19 -10.93 -1.98 5.85
C ALA A 19 -11.01 -2.76 7.17
N SER A 20 -10.67 -4.05 7.15
CA SER A 20 -10.73 -4.92 8.33
C SER A 20 -9.69 -4.57 9.40
N LYS A 21 -8.54 -4.00 8.99
CA LYS A 21 -7.44 -3.66 9.89
C LYS A 21 -7.52 -2.26 10.48
N LEU A 22 -8.16 -1.33 9.78
CA LEU A 22 -8.23 0.09 10.16
C LEU A 22 -9.64 0.56 10.51
N GLY A 23 -10.65 -0.30 10.32
CA GLY A 23 -11.99 -0.07 10.85
C GLY A 23 -12.01 -0.28 12.37
N ASP A 24 -12.74 0.59 13.08
CA ASP A 24 -13.01 0.42 14.50
C ASP A 24 -14.08 -0.68 14.76
N GLU A 25 -14.52 -0.84 16.01
CA GLU A 25 -15.57 -1.80 16.39
C GLU A 25 -16.91 -1.57 15.66
N LYS A 26 -17.14 -0.34 15.18
CA LYS A 26 -18.30 0.07 14.38
C LYS A 26 -18.01 0.09 12.88
N ARG A 27 -16.79 -0.31 12.47
CA ARG A 27 -16.25 -0.24 11.11
C ARG A 27 -16.15 1.18 10.55
N GLU A 28 -16.09 2.20 11.40
CA GLU A 28 -15.68 3.53 10.99
C GLU A 28 -14.17 3.52 10.72
N ILE A 29 -13.77 3.95 9.52
CA ILE A 29 -12.39 3.94 9.08
C ILE A 29 -11.90 5.39 9.03
N ASN A 30 -10.76 5.67 9.67
CA ASN A 30 -10.03 6.89 9.35
C ASN A 30 -9.48 6.77 7.93
N ILE A 31 -10.14 7.45 7.00
CA ILE A 31 -9.86 7.38 5.56
C ILE A 31 -8.41 7.75 5.26
N ILE A 32 -7.85 8.75 5.95
CA ILE A 32 -6.46 9.16 5.75
C ILE A 32 -5.50 8.04 6.16
N ASP A 33 -5.76 7.36 7.27
CA ASP A 33 -4.96 6.22 7.71
C ASP A 33 -5.09 5.05 6.73
N ALA A 34 -6.28 4.80 6.17
CA ALA A 34 -6.51 3.77 5.16
C ALA A 34 -5.74 4.04 3.86
N ILE A 35 -5.85 5.25 3.32
CA ILE A 35 -5.12 5.65 2.11
C ILE A 35 -3.61 5.59 2.36
N SER A 36 -3.15 6.16 3.46
CA SER A 36 -1.72 6.22 3.80
C SER A 36 -1.13 4.83 4.00
N THR A 37 -1.84 3.94 4.71
CA THR A 37 -1.40 2.56 4.93
C THR A 37 -1.41 1.74 3.65
N CYS A 38 -2.45 1.87 2.82
CA CYS A 38 -2.53 1.18 1.53
C CYS A 38 -1.39 1.64 0.59
N ALA A 39 -1.15 2.95 0.50
CA ALA A 39 -0.08 3.51 -0.32
C ALA A 39 1.32 3.11 0.18
N ARG A 40 1.56 3.14 1.50
CA ARG A 40 2.80 2.64 2.12
C ARG A 40 3.02 1.15 1.81
N LEU A 41 1.97 0.34 1.87
CA LEU A 41 2.03 -1.08 1.53
C LEU A 41 2.43 -1.27 0.06
N ALA A 42 1.78 -0.57 -0.87
CA ALA A 42 2.15 -0.63 -2.30
C ALA A 42 3.61 -0.24 -2.52
N GLY A 43 4.06 0.87 -1.91
CA GLY A 43 5.45 1.31 -1.97
C GLY A 43 6.41 0.28 -1.39
N SER A 44 6.07 -0.35 -0.26
CA SER A 44 6.92 -1.36 0.40
C SER A 44 7.01 -2.65 -0.40
N LEU A 45 5.91 -3.08 -1.04
CA LEU A 45 5.92 -4.21 -1.96
C LEU A 45 6.78 -3.91 -3.18
N LEU A 46 6.67 -2.70 -3.74
CA LEU A 46 7.54 -2.26 -4.82
C LEU A 46 9.01 -2.24 -4.38
N PHE A 47 9.32 -1.74 -3.18
CA PHE A 47 10.68 -1.79 -2.62
C PHE A 47 11.22 -3.21 -2.56
N ARG A 48 10.41 -4.18 -2.09
CA ARG A 48 10.79 -5.60 -2.05
C ARG A 48 11.02 -6.19 -3.44
N SER A 49 10.29 -5.72 -4.46
CA SER A 49 10.50 -6.18 -5.84
C SER A 49 11.88 -5.85 -6.41
N PHE A 50 12.62 -4.92 -5.79
CA PHE A 50 13.96 -4.57 -6.21
C PHE A 50 15.02 -5.59 -5.77
N ASP A 51 14.65 -6.54 -4.89
CA ASP A 51 15.49 -7.65 -4.42
C ASP A 51 16.88 -7.21 -3.90
N PHE A 52 16.90 -6.08 -3.19
CA PHE A 52 18.15 -5.54 -2.66
C PHE A 52 18.69 -6.44 -1.53
N GLN A 53 19.94 -6.87 -1.69
CA GLN A 53 20.69 -7.62 -0.69
C GLN A 53 21.32 -6.66 0.32
N ILE A 54 20.51 -6.11 1.23
CA ILE A 54 20.97 -5.11 2.19
C ILE A 54 21.31 -5.78 3.52
N LYS A 55 22.60 -5.98 3.76
CA LYS A 55 23.08 -6.44 5.08
C LYS A 55 22.86 -5.32 6.10
N ASP A 56 22.28 -5.66 7.24
CA ASP A 56 22.14 -4.80 8.43
C ASP A 56 21.23 -3.56 8.30
N ALA A 57 20.37 -3.48 7.26
CA ALA A 57 19.36 -2.42 7.22
C ALA A 57 18.34 -2.59 8.35
N LYS A 58 18.10 -1.49 9.07
CA LYS A 58 17.08 -1.44 10.13
C LYS A 58 15.74 -1.03 9.51
N PRO A 59 14.62 -1.66 9.88
CA PRO A 59 13.29 -1.20 9.49
C PRO A 59 13.11 0.29 9.76
N GLY A 60 12.55 1.01 8.81
CA GLY A 60 12.31 2.46 8.91
C GLY A 60 13.48 3.31 8.43
N THR A 61 14.59 2.69 8.00
CA THR A 61 15.72 3.41 7.42
C THR A 61 15.37 3.90 6.02
N VAL A 62 15.64 5.17 5.73
CA VAL A 62 15.52 5.72 4.38
C VAL A 62 16.60 5.11 3.47
N MET A 63 16.17 4.58 2.34
CA MET A 63 16.99 3.91 1.34
C MET A 63 16.95 4.67 0.02
N LEU A 64 18.07 5.29 -0.34
CA LEU A 64 18.21 5.95 -1.63
C LEU A 64 18.41 4.89 -2.72
N SER A 65 17.53 4.89 -3.71
CA SER A 65 17.49 3.89 -4.76
C SER A 65 17.06 4.52 -6.09
N GLU A 66 17.82 4.26 -7.14
CA GLU A 66 17.44 4.68 -8.49
C GLU A 66 16.20 3.92 -8.98
N ASN A 67 16.05 2.65 -8.59
CA ASN A 67 14.83 1.89 -8.90
C ASN A 67 13.59 2.55 -8.28
N ALA A 68 13.70 3.10 -7.07
CA ALA A 68 12.60 3.84 -6.44
C ALA A 68 12.30 5.17 -7.15
N ASN A 69 13.32 5.85 -7.69
CA ASN A 69 13.14 7.07 -8.49
C ASN A 69 12.42 6.79 -9.81
N ILE A 70 12.71 5.65 -10.44
CA ILE A 70 12.14 5.26 -11.74
C ILE A 70 10.75 4.66 -11.57
N LYS A 71 10.61 3.64 -10.70
CA LYS A 71 9.38 2.87 -10.56
C LYS A 71 8.37 3.47 -9.58
N GLY A 72 8.79 4.25 -8.59
CA GLY A 72 7.89 4.91 -7.64
C GLY A 72 6.79 5.75 -8.32
N PRO A 73 7.14 6.61 -9.31
CA PRO A 73 6.16 7.35 -10.11
C PRO A 73 5.15 6.49 -10.87
N GLU A 74 5.45 5.21 -11.14
CA GLU A 74 4.51 4.32 -11.83
C GLU A 74 3.28 4.00 -10.96
N LEU A 75 3.44 3.86 -9.64
CA LEU A 75 2.31 3.68 -8.71
C LEU A 75 1.41 4.92 -8.66
N VAL A 76 2.03 6.11 -8.71
CA VAL A 76 1.32 7.40 -8.76
C VAL A 76 0.49 7.49 -10.05
N ASN A 77 1.13 7.23 -11.20
CA ASN A 77 0.47 7.26 -12.50
C ASN A 77 -0.66 6.22 -12.61
N LEU A 78 -0.46 5.02 -12.05
CA LEU A 78 -1.49 3.99 -12.03
C LEU A 78 -2.71 4.45 -11.24
N THR A 79 -2.50 4.94 -10.02
CA THR A 79 -3.58 5.44 -9.16
C THR A 79 -4.35 6.58 -9.85
N HIS A 80 -3.62 7.54 -10.43
CA HIS A 80 -4.21 8.65 -11.19
C HIS A 80 -5.08 8.15 -12.36
N ASN A 81 -4.57 7.21 -13.16
CA ASN A 81 -5.29 6.67 -14.31
C ASN A 81 -6.56 5.91 -13.89
N VAL A 82 -6.52 5.19 -12.77
CA VAL A 82 -7.70 4.50 -12.22
C VAL A 82 -8.73 5.51 -11.74
N LEU A 83 -8.32 6.55 -11.00
CA LEU A 83 -9.22 7.64 -10.59
C LEU A 83 -9.87 8.31 -11.80
N TYR A 84 -9.10 8.59 -12.85
CA TYR A 84 -9.62 9.12 -14.11
C TYR A 84 -10.65 8.18 -14.76
N SER A 85 -10.41 6.86 -14.72
CA SER A 85 -11.37 5.87 -15.23
C SER A 85 -12.68 5.83 -14.43
N PHE A 86 -12.66 6.26 -13.17
CA PHE A 86 -13.86 6.48 -12.35
C PHE A 86 -14.54 7.83 -12.60
N GLY A 87 -14.04 8.64 -13.53
CA GLY A 87 -14.54 9.99 -13.81
C GLY A 87 -14.02 11.06 -12.85
N ILE A 88 -13.04 10.75 -12.01
CA ILE A 88 -12.43 11.68 -11.06
C ILE A 88 -11.21 12.32 -11.74
N THR A 89 -11.28 13.63 -11.97
CA THR A 89 -10.14 14.39 -12.52
C THR A 89 -9.43 15.10 -11.37
N ILE A 90 -8.13 14.86 -11.22
CA ILE A 90 -7.31 15.50 -10.19
C ILE A 90 -6.84 16.87 -10.68
N ASP A 91 -7.20 17.92 -9.94
CA ASP A 91 -6.60 19.23 -10.11
C ASP A 91 -5.33 19.34 -9.25
N ASN A 92 -4.17 19.26 -9.91
CA ASN A 92 -2.87 19.35 -9.23
C ASN A 92 -2.69 20.66 -8.44
N GLN A 93 -3.40 21.74 -8.78
CA GLN A 93 -3.32 22.99 -8.03
C GLN A 93 -4.00 22.91 -6.66
N LYS A 94 -4.93 21.96 -6.48
CA LYS A 94 -5.70 21.75 -5.23
C LYS A 94 -5.10 20.70 -4.31
N MET A 95 -3.99 20.08 -4.71
CA MET A 95 -3.27 19.11 -3.87
C MET A 95 -2.51 19.79 -2.71
N ASN A 96 -2.39 21.12 -2.73
CA ASN A 96 -1.67 21.92 -1.73
C ASN A 96 -2.61 22.45 -0.63
N GLU A 97 -3.23 21.58 0.17
CA GLU A 97 -3.94 22.04 1.38
C GLU A 97 -3.59 21.25 2.66
N SER A 98 -3.06 22.03 3.60
CA SER A 98 -2.93 21.94 5.07
C SER A 98 -2.71 20.60 5.81
N SER A 99 -1.90 20.69 6.87
CA SER A 99 -1.57 19.66 7.88
C SER A 99 -2.77 19.14 8.71
N ALA A 100 -4.02 19.46 8.34
CA ALA A 100 -5.21 19.06 9.10
C ALA A 100 -5.54 17.56 8.93
N ASN A 101 -5.03 16.94 7.86
CA ASN A 101 -5.32 15.55 7.49
C ASN A 101 -4.05 14.70 7.53
N GLU A 102 -3.32 14.73 8.65
CA GLU A 102 -2.19 13.83 8.85
C GLU A 102 -2.63 12.44 9.30
N THR A 103 -1.88 11.43 8.84
CA THR A 103 -2.07 10.06 9.32
C THR A 103 -1.62 9.97 10.78
N SER A 104 -2.38 9.23 11.59
CA SER A 104 -2.06 8.97 12.99
C SER A 104 -1.10 7.80 13.17
N ILE A 105 -0.88 7.02 12.11
CA ILE A 105 -0.10 5.78 12.11
C ILE A 105 1.25 6.04 11.44
N ASP A 106 2.34 5.68 12.11
CA ASP A 106 3.68 5.74 11.51
C ASP A 106 3.92 4.61 10.50
N PHE A 107 4.97 4.74 9.70
CA PHE A 107 5.32 3.78 8.66
C PHE A 107 5.44 2.33 9.17
N ILE A 108 6.17 2.09 10.26
CA ILE A 108 6.42 0.73 10.75
C ILE A 108 5.14 0.08 11.24
N ASN A 109 4.34 0.81 12.00
CA ASN A 109 3.07 0.33 12.52
C ASN A 109 2.07 0.05 11.39
N ALA A 110 2.00 0.94 10.39
CA ALA A 110 1.15 0.75 9.21
C ALA A 110 1.54 -0.52 8.45
N ILE A 111 2.83 -0.76 8.18
CA ILE A 111 3.27 -1.94 7.44
C ILE A 111 3.07 -3.22 8.26
N ASN A 112 3.41 -3.24 9.56
CA ASN A 112 3.21 -4.41 10.42
C ASN A 112 1.74 -4.84 10.49
N LEU A 113 0.81 -3.89 10.43
CA LEU A 113 -0.62 -4.15 10.51
C LEU A 113 -1.15 -4.98 9.33
N VAL A 114 -0.57 -4.82 8.14
CA VAL A 114 -1.16 -5.31 6.88
C VAL A 114 -0.26 -6.25 6.08
N GLN A 115 1.07 -6.19 6.23
CA GLN A 115 1.99 -6.83 5.27
C GLN A 115 1.90 -8.37 5.24
N ASN A 116 1.62 -9.02 6.37
CA ASN A 116 1.60 -10.49 6.42
C ASN A 116 0.35 -11.03 5.70
N GLN A 117 -0.82 -10.45 5.95
CA GLN A 117 -2.03 -10.80 5.19
C GLN A 117 -1.91 -10.40 3.71
N ALA A 118 -1.22 -9.29 3.40
CA ALA A 118 -0.93 -8.95 2.00
C ALA A 118 -0.07 -10.04 1.33
N LEU A 119 0.88 -10.64 2.06
CA LEU A 119 1.67 -11.77 1.56
C LEU A 119 0.80 -13.01 1.31
N GLU A 120 -0.19 -13.28 2.17
CA GLU A 120 -1.17 -14.35 1.93
C GLU A 120 -1.99 -14.11 0.65
N ILE A 121 -2.42 -12.87 0.41
CA ILE A 121 -3.11 -12.47 -0.84
C ILE A 121 -2.18 -12.67 -2.05
N MET A 122 -0.92 -12.24 -1.93
CA MET A 122 0.09 -12.44 -2.98
C MET A 122 0.21 -13.91 -3.37
N ASN A 123 0.32 -14.79 -2.37
CA ASN A 123 0.43 -16.23 -2.55
C ASN A 123 -0.84 -16.84 -3.15
N LYS A 124 -2.03 -16.42 -2.66
CA LYS A 124 -3.33 -16.88 -3.15
C LYS A 124 -3.49 -16.68 -4.66
N TYR A 125 -3.01 -15.55 -5.18
CA TYR A 125 -3.14 -15.19 -6.59
C TYR A 125 -1.85 -15.42 -7.41
N ASN A 126 -0.82 -16.01 -6.80
CA ASN A 126 0.48 -16.25 -7.43
C ASN A 126 1.09 -14.99 -8.08
N LEU A 127 1.02 -13.87 -7.36
CA LEU A 127 1.52 -12.58 -7.84
C LEU A 127 2.98 -12.36 -7.42
N THR A 128 3.72 -11.59 -8.21
CA THR A 128 5.01 -11.04 -7.76
C THR A 128 4.79 -9.84 -6.83
N PHE A 129 5.82 -9.45 -6.09
CA PHE A 129 5.78 -8.22 -5.29
C PHE A 129 5.42 -6.99 -6.12
N GLU A 130 5.95 -6.87 -7.34
CA GLU A 130 5.63 -5.76 -8.24
C GLU A 130 4.17 -5.78 -8.70
N GLN A 131 3.64 -6.95 -9.05
CA GLN A 131 2.24 -7.10 -9.43
C GLN A 131 1.29 -6.79 -8.27
N LEU A 132 1.61 -7.24 -7.06
CA LEU A 132 0.82 -6.91 -5.88
C LEU A 132 0.93 -5.42 -5.54
N ALA A 133 2.10 -4.80 -5.67
CA ALA A 133 2.26 -3.36 -5.50
C ALA A 133 1.33 -2.57 -6.44
N GLN A 134 1.23 -2.99 -7.71
CA GLN A 134 0.29 -2.41 -8.67
C GLN A 134 -1.17 -2.62 -8.25
N SER A 135 -1.55 -3.84 -7.84
CA SER A 135 -2.89 -4.11 -7.30
C SER A 135 -3.22 -3.26 -6.07
N THR A 136 -2.26 -3.06 -5.17
CA THR A 136 -2.43 -2.22 -3.98
C THR A 136 -2.56 -0.74 -4.34
N ALA A 137 -1.88 -0.26 -5.39
CA ALA A 137 -2.06 1.10 -5.89
C ALA A 137 -3.45 1.30 -6.55
N ILE A 138 -3.98 0.28 -7.24
CA ILE A 138 -5.36 0.29 -7.72
C ILE A 138 -6.35 0.29 -6.55
N ALA A 139 -6.11 -0.53 -5.52
CA ALA A 139 -6.91 -0.54 -4.30
C ALA A 139 -6.92 0.83 -3.60
N THR A 140 -5.78 1.54 -3.60
CA THR A 140 -5.70 2.91 -3.08
C THR A 140 -6.63 3.87 -3.84
N ALA A 141 -6.71 3.76 -5.17
CA ALA A 141 -7.66 4.54 -5.96
C ALA A 141 -9.13 4.21 -5.62
N PHE A 142 -9.46 2.93 -5.39
CA PHE A 142 -10.79 2.53 -4.91
C PHE A 142 -11.11 3.14 -3.55
N ILE A 143 -10.17 3.11 -2.60
CA ILE A 143 -10.37 3.71 -1.27
C ILE A 143 -10.63 5.22 -1.40
N ILE A 144 -9.84 5.94 -2.19
CA ILE A 144 -10.06 7.38 -2.46
C ILE A 144 -11.45 7.61 -3.06
N GLN A 145 -11.85 6.81 -4.05
CA GLN A 145 -13.14 6.97 -4.73
C GLN A 145 -14.35 6.67 -3.82
N GLN A 146 -14.21 5.78 -2.83
CA GLN A 146 -15.25 5.43 -1.87
C GLN A 146 -15.29 6.34 -0.63
N SER A 147 -14.53 7.43 -0.63
CA SER A 147 -14.33 8.30 0.53
C SER A 147 -15.08 9.63 0.40
N PRO A 148 -16.37 9.72 0.76
CA PRO A 148 -17.19 10.92 0.51
C PRO A 148 -16.80 12.13 1.36
N ASN A 149 -16.03 11.93 2.45
CA ASN A 149 -15.70 12.96 3.42
C ASN A 149 -14.34 13.62 3.18
N ILE A 150 -13.63 13.24 2.12
CA ILE A 150 -12.37 13.88 1.70
C ILE A 150 -12.42 14.19 0.21
N GLU A 151 -11.79 15.28 -0.19
CA GLU A 151 -11.60 15.56 -1.62
C GLU A 151 -10.59 14.56 -2.21
N ALA A 152 -10.83 14.15 -3.46
CA ALA A 152 -10.00 13.16 -4.13
C ALA A 152 -8.55 13.66 -4.29
N GLU A 153 -8.34 14.96 -4.48
CA GLU A 153 -7.04 15.62 -4.55
C GLU A 153 -6.26 15.51 -3.25
N ILE A 154 -6.93 15.64 -2.10
CA ILE A 154 -6.32 15.46 -0.78
C ILE A 154 -5.92 13.99 -0.60
N GLY A 155 -6.83 13.05 -0.90
CA GLY A 155 -6.56 11.62 -0.79
C GLY A 155 -5.42 11.18 -1.71
N PHE A 156 -5.44 11.63 -2.97
CA PHE A 156 -4.39 11.34 -3.94
C PHE A 156 -3.05 11.97 -3.54
N GLY A 157 -3.03 13.21 -3.04
CA GLY A 157 -1.81 13.85 -2.52
C GLY A 157 -1.19 13.08 -1.37
N LYS A 158 -2.01 12.58 -0.44
CA LYS A 158 -1.56 11.69 0.64
C LYS A 158 -1.03 10.37 0.09
N ALA A 159 -1.69 9.77 -0.91
CA ALA A 159 -1.19 8.55 -1.55
C ALA A 159 0.20 8.76 -2.17
N ILE A 160 0.44 9.86 -2.89
CA ILE A 160 1.75 10.18 -3.49
C ILE A 160 2.85 10.19 -2.43
N TYR A 161 2.66 10.95 -1.34
CA TYR A 161 3.64 11.04 -0.27
C TYR A 161 3.98 9.64 0.28
N HIS A 162 2.96 8.83 0.52
CA HIS A 162 3.10 7.51 1.13
C HIS A 162 3.61 6.41 0.18
N TYR A 163 3.39 6.54 -1.13
CA TYR A 163 4.10 5.71 -2.13
C TYR A 163 5.60 6.00 -2.10
N ILE A 164 5.99 7.28 -2.01
CA ILE A 164 7.40 7.68 -1.92
C ILE A 164 7.99 7.14 -0.62
N GLU A 165 7.32 7.34 0.51
CA GLU A 165 7.77 6.83 1.81
C GLU A 165 7.94 5.30 1.76
N GLY A 166 6.95 4.55 1.26
CA GLY A 166 7.03 3.09 1.19
C GLY A 166 8.08 2.57 0.22
N SER A 167 8.25 3.21 -0.94
CA SER A 167 9.22 2.77 -1.94
C SER A 167 10.67 3.18 -1.63
N LYS A 168 10.88 4.00 -0.59
CA LYS A 168 12.19 4.50 -0.16
C LYS A 168 12.50 4.27 1.31
N THR A 169 11.72 3.44 1.99
CA THR A 169 11.96 3.10 3.40
C THR A 169 12.06 1.60 3.54
N PHE A 170 13.11 1.12 4.21
CA PHE A 170 13.32 -0.30 4.43
C PHE A 170 12.16 -0.88 5.29
N PRO A 171 11.34 -1.79 4.76
CA PRO A 171 10.16 -2.27 5.46
C PRO A 171 10.54 -3.24 6.59
N PRO A 172 9.71 -3.37 7.65
CA PRO A 172 9.89 -4.41 8.66
C PRO A 172 9.85 -5.81 8.04
N ASN A 173 10.51 -6.80 8.64
CA ASN A 173 10.45 -8.17 8.13
C ASN A 173 9.04 -8.75 8.23
N PHE A 174 8.73 -9.73 7.37
CA PHE A 174 7.55 -10.56 7.57
C PHE A 174 7.67 -11.32 8.89
N ILE A 175 6.53 -11.54 9.54
CA ILE A 175 6.51 -12.38 10.74
C ILE A 175 6.53 -13.82 10.24
N GLU A 176 7.57 -14.58 10.62
CA GLU A 176 7.58 -16.01 10.38
C GLU A 176 6.41 -16.64 11.13
N SER A 177 5.50 -17.30 10.42
CA SER A 177 4.49 -18.14 11.05
C SER A 177 5.22 -19.31 11.73
N ASN A 178 5.35 -19.26 13.05
CA ASN A 178 5.80 -20.40 13.85
C ASN A 178 4.80 -21.55 13.70
N ILE A 179 4.92 -22.34 12.65
CA ILE A 179 4.31 -23.66 12.60
C ILE A 179 5.17 -24.52 13.51
N THR A 180 4.82 -24.57 14.80
CA THR A 180 5.31 -25.60 15.70
C THR A 180 4.91 -26.94 15.11
N ASN A 181 5.87 -27.64 14.51
CA ASN A 181 5.79 -29.07 14.27
C ASN A 181 5.66 -29.76 15.63
N GLU A 182 4.42 -29.92 16.11
CA GLU A 182 4.13 -30.93 17.12
C GLU A 182 4.41 -32.29 16.47
N VAL A 183 5.63 -32.77 16.69
CA VAL A 183 6.04 -34.14 16.44
C VAL A 183 5.08 -35.03 17.23
N ARG A 184 4.13 -35.64 16.54
CA ARG A 184 3.45 -36.83 17.04
C ARG A 184 4.50 -37.93 17.15
N VAL A 185 4.96 -38.17 18.37
CA VAL A 185 5.65 -39.41 18.73
C VAL A 185 4.57 -40.49 18.73
N GLU A 186 4.66 -41.41 17.77
CA GLU A 186 3.92 -42.68 17.77
C GLU A 186 4.41 -43.60 18.90
#